data_AF-A0A3D5G929-F1
#
_entry.id   AF-A0A3D5G929-F1
#
_cell.length_a   1.000
_cell.length_b   1.000
_cell.length_c   1.000
_cell.angle_alpha   90.00
_cell.angle_beta   90.00
_cell.angle_gamma   90.00
#
_symmetry.space_group_name_H-M   'P 1'
#
loop_
_entity.id
_entity.type
_entity.pdbx_description
1 polymer ?
#
loop_
_entity_poly.entity_id
_entity_poly.type
_entity_poly.pdbx_seq_one_letter_code
_entity_poly.pdbx_strand_id
1 'polypeptide(L)'
;MGFYLAQMVGDTRGYILNRDEYFLKDYQKNLLKFQKLAESVGNKIENPSQKELLKTLIKLQKEYDDYYDKMIQLVKQGKQKEALELFSTKKGALILNEYYELNNYFGEKEQELLDAVTSNAEENIRFLVSAVLVGAVLGITIALITAFLISSGIAKTIGEAVNAIATSSTEIATTVEQQERTAIQQSAAV
;
A
#
# COMPACT_ATOMS: atom_id res chain seq x y z
N MET A 1 21.18 9.41 -1.50
CA MET A 1 22.08 10.57 -1.69
C MET A 1 23.42 10.40 -1.00
N GLY A 2 23.45 9.95 0.26
CA GLY A 2 24.70 9.72 1.02
C GLY A 2 25.78 8.89 0.29
N PHE A 3 25.42 7.90 -0.52
CA PHE A 3 26.38 7.14 -1.33
C PHE A 3 27.24 8.03 -2.25
N TYR A 4 26.62 8.95 -3.00
CA TYR A 4 27.38 9.82 -3.92
C TYR A 4 28.24 10.82 -3.17
N LEU A 5 27.77 11.34 -2.03
CA LEU A 5 28.59 12.20 -1.18
C LEU A 5 29.80 11.44 -0.62
N ALA A 6 29.63 10.19 -0.18
CA ALA A 6 30.73 9.36 0.29
C ALA A 6 31.79 9.11 -0.80
N GLN A 7 31.35 8.88 -2.05
CA GLN A 7 32.27 8.78 -3.20
C GLN A 7 33.02 10.10 -3.43
N MET A 8 32.31 11.23 -3.44
CA MET A 8 32.93 12.56 -3.53
C MET A 8 34.00 12.78 -2.44
N VAL A 9 33.75 12.33 -1.21
CA VAL A 9 34.72 12.42 -0.11
C VAL A 9 35.98 11.60 -0.40
N GLY A 10 35.80 10.39 -0.91
CA GLY A 10 36.90 9.52 -1.33
C GLY A 10 37.72 10.15 -2.46
N ASP A 11 37.04 10.61 -3.50
CA ASP A 11 37.64 11.22 -4.69
C ASP A 11 38.47 12.46 -4.32
N THR A 12 37.90 13.38 -3.55
CA THR A 12 38.60 14.61 -3.15
C THR A 12 39.85 14.31 -2.32
N ARG A 13 39.77 13.37 -1.38
CA ARG A 13 40.94 12.95 -0.60
C ARG A 13 42.00 12.28 -1.48
N GLY A 14 41.58 11.44 -2.42
CA GLY A 14 42.45 10.82 -3.41
C GLY A 14 43.20 11.87 -4.24
N TYR A 15 42.49 12.90 -4.71
CA TYR A 15 43.11 14.01 -5.44
C TYR A 15 44.11 14.79 -4.58
N ILE A 16 43.75 15.17 -3.36
CA ILE A 16 44.63 15.94 -2.47
C ILE A 16 45.92 15.19 -2.15
N LEU A 17 45.84 13.86 -2.01
CA LEU A 17 46.99 13.00 -1.70
C LEU A 17 47.87 12.73 -2.93
N ASN A 18 47.26 12.35 -4.05
CA ASN A 18 48.00 11.80 -5.20
C ASN A 18 48.10 12.76 -6.39
N ARG A 19 47.29 13.83 -6.42
CA ARG A 19 47.15 14.80 -7.52
C ARG A 19 46.80 14.17 -8.87
N ASP A 20 46.20 12.99 -8.83
CA ASP A 20 45.74 12.30 -10.03
C ASP A 20 44.39 12.87 -10.48
N GLU A 21 44.37 13.46 -11.67
CA GLU A 21 43.19 14.04 -12.31
C GLU A 21 42.05 13.04 -12.51
N TYR A 22 42.32 11.73 -12.46
CA TYR A 22 41.28 10.69 -12.39
C TYR A 22 40.27 10.97 -11.27
N PHE A 23 40.75 11.27 -10.07
CA PHE A 23 39.89 11.53 -8.91
C PHE A 23 39.05 12.80 -9.09
N LEU A 24 39.59 13.84 -9.72
CA LEU A 24 38.83 15.07 -9.97
C LEU A 24 37.68 14.84 -10.95
N LYS A 25 37.89 14.00 -11.96
CA LYS A 25 36.83 13.60 -12.91
C LYS A 25 35.73 12.79 -12.23
N ASP A 26 36.12 11.82 -11.39
CA ASP A 26 35.13 11.01 -10.65
C ASP A 26 34.37 11.85 -9.63
N TYR A 27 35.03 12.81 -8.96
CA TYR A 27 34.38 13.79 -8.09
C TYR A 27 33.27 14.55 -8.83
N GLN A 28 33.58 15.15 -9.98
CA GLN A 28 32.63 15.92 -10.79
C GLN A 28 31.45 15.06 -11.27
N LYS A 29 31.74 13.81 -11.65
CA LYS A 29 30.72 12.84 -12.04
C LYS A 29 29.79 12.51 -10.87
N ASN A 30 30.34 12.31 -9.67
CA ASN A 30 29.55 12.00 -8.48
C ASN A 30 28.74 13.21 -7.99
N LEU A 31 29.28 14.43 -8.11
CA LEU A 31 28.55 15.67 -7.87
C LEU A 31 27.32 15.78 -8.79
N LEU A 32 27.49 15.54 -10.10
CA LEU A 32 26.36 15.57 -11.04
C LEU A 32 25.30 14.51 -10.71
N LYS A 33 25.72 13.30 -10.34
CA LYS A 33 24.80 12.22 -9.92
C LYS A 33 24.06 12.58 -8.63
N PHE A 34 24.74 13.21 -7.68
CA PHE A 34 24.13 13.72 -6.46
C PHE A 34 23.03 14.73 -6.78
N GLN A 35 23.33 15.74 -7.61
CA GLN A 35 22.39 16.79 -7.98
C GLN A 35 21.15 16.23 -8.68
N LYS A 36 21.34 15.34 -9.67
CA LYS A 36 20.23 14.67 -10.36
C LYS A 36 19.36 13.84 -9.41
N LEU A 37 19.98 13.14 -8.47
CA LEU A 37 19.24 12.37 -7.47
C LEU A 37 18.47 13.29 -6.53
N ALA A 38 19.08 14.37 -6.06
CA ALA A 38 18.43 15.35 -5.18
C ALA A 38 17.22 16.00 -5.86
N GLU A 39 17.35 16.38 -7.13
CA GLU A 39 16.23 16.88 -7.94
C GLU A 39 15.12 15.83 -8.11
N SER A 40 15.48 14.60 -8.48
CA SER A 40 14.52 13.52 -8.63
C SER A 40 13.78 13.20 -7.33
N VAL A 41 14.45 13.28 -6.18
CA VAL A 41 13.83 13.08 -4.86
C VAL A 41 12.94 14.27 -4.53
N GLY A 42 13.41 15.50 -4.74
CA GLY A 42 12.64 16.72 -4.47
C GLY A 42 11.32 16.80 -5.24
N ASN A 43 11.28 16.26 -6.46
CA ASN A 43 10.06 16.18 -7.28
C ASN A 43 9.05 15.14 -6.79
N LYS A 44 9.47 14.18 -5.96
CA LYS A 44 8.61 13.12 -5.41
C LYS A 44 8.13 13.40 -3.99
N ILE A 45 8.84 14.24 -3.25
CA ILE A 45 8.43 14.63 -1.90
C ILE A 45 7.22 15.55 -2.02
N GLU A 46 6.12 15.20 -1.35
CA GLU A 46 4.96 16.09 -1.18
C GLU A 46 5.03 16.84 0.16
N ASN A 47 5.52 16.17 1.20
CA ASN A 47 5.59 16.69 2.57
C ASN A 47 6.49 17.95 2.66
N PRO A 48 5.94 19.12 3.10
CA PRO A 48 6.71 20.36 3.19
C PRO A 48 7.94 20.27 4.11
N SER A 49 7.82 19.58 5.25
CA SER A 49 8.93 19.41 6.20
C SER A 49 10.06 18.61 5.58
N GLN A 50 9.76 17.53 4.86
CA GLN A 50 10.78 16.78 4.13
C GLN A 50 11.43 17.58 3.00
N LYS A 51 10.68 18.46 2.31
CA LYS A 51 11.28 19.37 1.31
C LYS A 51 12.32 20.29 1.94
N GLU A 52 12.05 20.84 3.13
CA GLU A 52 13.00 21.68 3.85
C GLU A 52 14.23 20.90 4.34
N LEU A 53 14.05 19.67 4.81
CA LEU A 53 15.17 18.78 5.14
C LEU A 53 16.06 18.51 3.91
N LEU A 54 15.45 18.20 2.76
CA LEU A 54 16.19 17.98 1.51
C LEU A 54 16.95 19.24 1.08
N LYS A 55 16.33 20.43 1.14
CA LYS A 55 17.02 21.70 0.85
C LYS A 55 18.24 21.89 1.74
N THR A 56 18.13 21.54 3.01
CA THR A 56 19.23 21.65 3.98
C THR A 56 20.34 20.65 3.66
N LEU A 57 20.01 19.40 3.29
CA LEU A 57 21.00 18.42 2.80
C LEU A 57 21.75 18.90 1.55
N ILE A 58 21.03 19.50 0.59
CA ILE A 58 21.63 20.07 -0.62
C ILE A 58 22.56 21.23 -0.25
N LYS A 59 22.15 22.10 0.67
CA LYS A 59 22.99 23.19 1.17
C LYS A 59 24.28 22.67 1.81
N LEU A 60 24.19 21.67 2.68
CA LEU A 60 25.36 21.05 3.32
C LEU A 60 26.31 20.41 2.29
N GLN A 61 25.77 19.73 1.28
CA GLN A 61 26.58 19.22 0.18
C GLN A 61 27.29 20.36 -0.58
N LYS A 62 26.60 21.47 -0.84
CA LYS A 62 27.22 22.63 -1.48
C LYS A 62 28.32 23.26 -0.61
N GLU A 63 28.11 23.39 0.69
CA GLU A 63 29.13 23.88 1.61
C GLU A 63 30.36 22.97 1.65
N TYR A 64 30.14 21.66 1.54
CA TYR A 64 31.21 20.67 1.39
C TYR A 64 31.99 20.91 0.10
N ASP A 65 31.30 21.04 -1.04
CA ASP A 65 31.90 21.30 -2.36
C ASP A 65 32.72 22.60 -2.36
N ASP A 66 32.13 23.70 -1.88
CA ASP A 66 32.80 25.01 -1.80
C ASP A 66 34.03 24.98 -0.86
N TYR A 67 34.00 24.17 0.21
CA TYR A 67 35.14 24.01 1.12
C TYR A 67 36.28 23.23 0.46
N TYR A 68 35.97 22.16 -0.26
CA TYR A 68 36.99 21.31 -0.87
C TYR A 68 37.49 21.84 -2.21
N ASP A 69 36.72 22.60 -2.98
CA ASP A 69 37.23 23.31 -4.16
C ASP A 69 38.37 24.24 -3.76
N LYS A 70 38.22 25.02 -2.67
CA LYS A 70 39.32 25.85 -2.12
C LYS A 70 40.57 25.04 -1.84
N MET A 71 40.41 23.85 -1.25
CA MET A 71 41.53 22.96 -0.93
C MET A 71 42.19 22.40 -2.20
N ILE A 72 41.39 22.00 -3.20
CA ILE A 72 41.85 21.56 -4.52
C ILE A 72 42.66 22.68 -5.21
N GLN A 73 42.16 23.93 -5.18
CA GLN A 73 42.88 25.07 -5.76
C GLN A 73 44.23 25.33 -5.09
N LEU A 74 44.30 25.22 -3.75
CA LEU A 74 45.56 25.36 -3.02
C LEU A 74 46.57 24.27 -3.42
N VAL A 75 46.12 23.02 -3.51
CA VAL A 75 46.97 21.89 -3.95
C VAL A 75 47.45 22.09 -5.39
N LYS A 76 46.58 22.54 -6.30
CA LYS A 76 46.95 22.88 -7.69
C LYS A 76 48.00 23.99 -7.78
N GLN A 77 47.95 24.96 -6.87
CA GLN A 77 48.93 26.05 -6.77
C GLN A 77 50.25 25.63 -6.08
N GLY A 78 50.38 24.37 -5.65
CA GLY A 78 51.54 23.89 -4.88
C GLY A 78 51.55 24.32 -3.41
N LYS A 79 50.48 24.94 -2.93
CA LYS A 79 50.30 25.46 -1.56
C LYS A 79 49.82 24.39 -0.58
N GLN A 80 50.62 23.34 -0.44
CA GLN A 80 50.24 22.15 0.34
C GLN A 80 50.10 22.46 1.83
N LYS A 81 50.90 23.39 2.37
CA LYS A 81 50.84 23.75 3.80
C LYS A 81 49.53 24.46 4.12
N GLU A 82 49.14 25.41 3.28
CA GLU A 82 47.89 26.16 3.41
C GLU A 82 46.67 25.23 3.23
N ALA A 83 46.76 24.25 2.32
CA ALA A 83 45.73 23.22 2.20
C ALA A 83 45.61 22.37 3.48
N LEU A 84 46.73 22.02 4.11
CA LEU A 84 46.75 21.25 5.36
C LEU A 84 46.24 22.08 6.56
N GLU A 85 46.57 23.37 6.62
CA GLU A 85 46.02 24.30 7.61
C GLU A 85 44.51 24.41 7.46
N LEU A 86 44.02 24.56 6.22
CA LEU A 86 42.58 24.57 5.93
C LEU A 86 41.92 23.25 6.35
N PHE A 87 42.54 22.10 6.08
CA PHE A 87 42.07 20.78 6.50
C PHE A 87 42.01 20.65 8.04
N SER A 88 43.01 21.20 8.73
CA SER A 88 43.13 21.14 10.19
C SER A 88 42.01 21.88 10.93
N THR A 89 41.27 22.78 10.24
CA THR A 89 40.06 23.43 10.80
C THR A 89 38.92 22.44 11.07
N LYS A 90 38.98 21.22 10.53
CA LYS A 90 37.93 20.18 10.62
C LYS A 90 36.57 20.60 10.07
N LYS A 91 36.45 21.75 9.40
CA LYS A 91 35.17 22.25 8.86
C LYS A 91 34.49 21.22 7.95
N GLY A 92 35.25 20.57 7.05
CA GLY A 92 34.70 19.53 6.20
C GLY A 92 34.14 18.32 6.96
N ALA A 93 34.73 17.96 8.11
CA ALA A 93 34.23 16.87 8.95
C ALA A 93 32.94 17.26 9.68
N LEU A 94 32.84 18.50 10.15
CA LEU A 94 31.62 19.03 10.78
C LEU A 94 30.44 19.05 9.80
N ILE A 95 30.66 19.53 8.57
CA ILE A 95 29.64 19.53 7.51
C ILE A 95 29.16 18.09 7.21
N LEU A 96 30.09 17.13 7.13
CA LEU A 96 29.74 15.73 6.87
C LEU A 96 28.95 15.10 8.02
N ASN A 97 29.32 15.37 9.27
CA ASN A 97 28.59 14.85 10.42
C ASN A 97 27.14 15.37 10.43
N GLU A 98 26.97 16.67 10.27
CA GLU A 98 25.64 17.29 10.18
C GLU A 98 24.84 16.73 8.99
N TYR A 99 25.49 16.52 7.84
CA TYR A 99 24.85 15.89 6.69
C TYR A 99 24.39 14.46 7.01
N TYR A 100 25.23 13.64 7.65
CA TYR A 100 24.88 12.25 7.93
C TYR A 100 23.77 12.13 8.97
N GLU A 101 23.81 12.93 10.03
CA GLU A 101 22.74 13.02 11.02
C GLU A 101 21.41 13.39 10.36
N LEU A 102 21.43 14.44 9.54
CA LEU A 102 20.24 14.90 8.84
C LEU A 102 19.73 13.91 7.79
N ASN A 103 20.63 13.22 7.07
CA ASN A 103 20.27 12.22 6.07
C ASN A 103 19.68 10.96 6.72
N ASN A 104 20.18 10.57 7.90
CA ASN A 104 19.62 9.47 8.67
C ASN A 104 18.23 9.85 9.19
N TYR A 105 18.08 11.03 9.80
CA TYR A 105 16.79 11.53 10.24
C TYR A 105 15.77 11.64 9.09
N PHE A 106 16.22 12.10 7.91
CA PHE A 106 15.40 12.12 6.71
C PHE A 106 14.92 10.72 6.32
N GLY A 107 15.81 9.71 6.35
CA GLY A 107 15.46 8.32 6.06
C GLY A 107 14.52 7.69 7.08
N GLU A 108 14.73 7.95 8.37
CA GLU A 108 13.86 7.47 9.46
C GLU A 108 12.44 8.03 9.32
N LYS A 109 12.30 9.32 8.99
CA LYS A 109 10.99 9.94 8.77
C LYS A 109 10.26 9.38 7.56
N GLU A 110 10.98 9.03 6.50
CA GLU A 110 10.37 8.36 5.34
C GLU A 110 9.91 6.95 5.70
N GLN A 111 10.72 6.20 6.45
CA GLN A 111 10.35 4.87 6.91
C GLN A 111 9.12 4.90 7.83
N GLU A 112 9.05 5.83 8.77
CA GLU A 112 7.89 6.02 9.66
C GLU A 112 6.60 6.29 8.87
N LEU A 113 6.67 7.11 7.82
CA LEU A 113 5.53 7.37 6.94
C LEU A 113 5.12 6.11 6.16
N LEU A 114 6.08 5.37 5.61
CA LEU A 114 5.81 4.13 4.88
C LEU A 114 5.18 3.06 5.79
N ASP A 115 5.67 2.94 7.02
CA ASP A 115 5.13 2.00 8.01
C ASP A 115 3.69 2.37 8.38
N ALA A 116 3.41 3.66 8.59
CA ALA A 116 2.05 4.14 8.87
C ALA A 116 1.09 3.88 7.70
N VAL A 117 1.51 4.14 6.46
CA VAL A 117 0.69 3.87 5.27
C VAL A 117 0.44 2.37 5.09
N THR A 118 1.47 1.54 5.30
CA THR A 118 1.38 0.08 5.17
C THR A 118 0.44 -0.51 6.23
N SER A 119 0.58 -0.07 7.49
CA SER A 119 -0.29 -0.52 8.59
C SER A 119 -1.76 -0.19 8.32
N ASN A 120 -2.07 1.03 7.86
CA ASN A 120 -3.43 1.41 7.46
C ASN A 120 -3.96 0.56 6.29
N ALA A 121 -3.12 0.25 5.31
CA ALA A 121 -3.50 -0.62 4.20
C ALA A 121 -3.82 -2.05 4.66
N GLU A 122 -3.03 -2.60 5.57
CA GLU A 122 -3.27 -3.93 6.16
C GLU A 122 -4.58 -3.98 6.95
N GLU A 123 -4.88 -2.95 7.74
CA GLU A 123 -6.15 -2.84 8.47
C GLU A 123 -7.35 -2.82 7.52
N ASN A 124 -7.26 -2.01 6.45
CA ASN A 124 -8.29 -1.94 5.41
C ASN A 124 -8.50 -3.29 4.71
N ILE A 125 -7.42 -4.01 4.41
CA ILE A 125 -7.50 -5.36 3.83
C ILE A 125 -8.21 -6.32 4.79
N ARG A 126 -7.89 -6.30 6.08
CA ARG A 126 -8.55 -7.14 7.09
C ARG A 126 -10.04 -6.82 7.21
N PHE A 127 -10.39 -5.54 7.17
CA PHE A 127 -11.78 -5.11 7.15
C PHE A 127 -12.52 -5.62 5.91
N LEU A 128 -11.94 -5.48 4.72
CA LEU A 128 -12.52 -5.97 3.48
C LEU A 128 -12.71 -7.49 3.48
N VAL A 129 -11.71 -8.25 3.94
CA VAL A 129 -11.83 -9.71 4.08
C VAL A 129 -12.98 -10.06 5.03
N SER A 130 -13.09 -9.37 6.16
CA SER A 130 -14.18 -9.58 7.12
C SER A 130 -15.55 -9.24 6.52
N ALA A 131 -15.65 -8.13 5.80
CA ALA A 131 -16.88 -7.72 5.13
C ALA A 131 -17.32 -8.74 4.05
N VAL A 132 -16.38 -9.28 3.29
CA VAL A 132 -16.64 -10.34 2.29
C VAL A 132 -17.15 -11.61 2.97
N LEU A 133 -16.52 -12.05 4.06
CA LEU A 133 -16.95 -13.24 4.79
C LEU A 133 -18.35 -13.07 5.38
N VAL A 134 -18.63 -11.93 6.02
CA VAL A 134 -19.96 -11.61 6.55
C VAL A 134 -20.99 -11.54 5.43
N GLY A 135 -20.67 -10.88 4.32
CA GLY A 135 -21.52 -10.81 3.14
C GLY A 135 -21.83 -12.18 2.54
N ALA A 136 -20.85 -13.09 2.49
CA ALA A 136 -21.04 -14.45 2.01
C ALA A 136 -21.99 -15.25 2.93
N VAL A 137 -21.80 -15.17 4.25
CA VAL A 137 -22.68 -15.83 5.23
C VAL A 137 -24.11 -15.30 5.14
N LEU A 138 -24.28 -13.96 5.04
CA LEU A 138 -25.59 -13.35 4.86
C LEU A 138 -26.25 -13.77 3.55
N GLY A 139 -25.48 -13.83 2.45
CA GLY A 139 -25.96 -14.30 1.15
C GLY A 139 -26.48 -15.74 1.21
N ILE A 140 -25.72 -16.65 1.83
CA ILE A 140 -26.14 -18.04 2.04
C ILE A 140 -27.40 -18.09 2.90
N THR A 141 -27.46 -17.31 3.98
CA THR A 141 -28.61 -17.29 4.88
C THR A 141 -29.88 -16.81 4.16
N ILE A 142 -29.78 -15.74 3.37
CA ILE A 142 -30.91 -15.23 2.56
C ILE A 142 -31.34 -16.25 1.51
N ALA A 143 -30.39 -16.93 0.86
CA ALA A 143 -30.69 -17.98 -0.11
C ALA A 143 -31.44 -19.16 0.54
N LEU A 144 -31.04 -19.58 1.74
CA LEU A 144 -31.72 -20.64 2.48
C LEU A 144 -33.13 -20.22 2.93
N ILE A 145 -33.29 -19.00 3.45
CA ILE A 145 -34.60 -18.47 3.86
C ILE A 145 -35.55 -18.41 2.66
N THR A 146 -35.08 -17.88 1.53
CA THR A 146 -35.91 -17.78 0.31
C THR A 146 -36.27 -19.17 -0.22
N ALA A 147 -35.32 -20.11 -0.28
CA ALA A 147 -35.59 -21.50 -0.66
C ALA A 147 -36.64 -22.16 0.25
N PHE A 148 -36.55 -21.96 1.57
CA PHE A 148 -37.49 -22.50 2.54
C PHE A 148 -38.90 -21.91 2.37
N LEU A 149 -39.02 -20.59 2.20
CA LEU A 149 -40.30 -19.92 2.00
C LEU A 149 -41.00 -20.39 0.73
N ILE A 150 -40.25 -20.52 -0.38
CA ILE A 150 -40.77 -21.03 -1.65
C ILE A 150 -41.24 -22.48 -1.49
N SER A 151 -40.41 -23.35 -0.91
CA SER A 151 -40.72 -24.77 -0.73
C SER A 151 -41.96 -24.97 0.15
N SER A 152 -42.07 -24.20 1.24
CA SER A 152 -43.22 -24.24 2.15
C SER A 152 -44.50 -23.76 1.47
N GLY A 153 -44.41 -22.72 0.64
CA GLY A 153 -45.54 -22.24 -0.16
C GLY A 153 -46.06 -23.29 -1.13
N ILE A 154 -45.17 -23.93 -1.90
CA ILE A 154 -45.52 -25.01 -2.83
C ILE A 154 -46.16 -26.19 -2.09
N ALA A 155 -45.55 -26.65 -1.00
CA ALA A 155 -46.06 -27.77 -0.21
C ALA A 155 -47.47 -27.50 0.33
N LYS A 156 -47.74 -26.26 0.79
CA LYS A 156 -49.07 -25.84 1.25
C LYS A 156 -50.10 -25.90 0.12
N THR A 157 -49.78 -25.33 -1.05
CA THR A 157 -50.69 -25.33 -2.20
C THR A 157 -51.00 -26.76 -2.68
N ILE A 158 -50.00 -27.64 -2.72
CA ILE A 158 -50.23 -29.06 -3.06
C ILE A 158 -51.14 -29.73 -2.01
N GLY A 159 -50.90 -29.49 -0.71
CA GLY A 159 -51.73 -30.05 0.36
C GLY A 159 -53.20 -29.59 0.28
N GLU A 160 -53.43 -28.31 0.00
CA GLU A 160 -54.78 -27.76 -0.22
C GLU A 160 -55.48 -28.44 -1.41
N ALA A 161 -54.78 -28.62 -2.53
CA ALA A 161 -55.32 -29.30 -3.71
C ALA A 161 -55.64 -30.78 -3.44
N VAL A 162 -54.76 -31.51 -2.75
CA VAL A 162 -55.00 -32.92 -2.39
C VAL A 162 -56.21 -33.05 -1.46
N ASN A 163 -56.33 -32.17 -0.46
CA ASN A 163 -57.50 -32.16 0.43
C ASN A 163 -58.80 -31.87 -0.33
N ALA A 164 -58.80 -30.92 -1.27
CA ALA A 164 -59.96 -30.64 -2.10
C ALA A 164 -60.37 -31.88 -2.93
N ILE A 165 -59.41 -32.56 -3.55
CA ILE A 165 -59.66 -33.78 -4.33
C ILE A 165 -60.21 -34.90 -3.43
N ALA A 166 -59.66 -35.09 -2.24
CA ALA A 166 -60.12 -36.12 -1.30
C ALA A 166 -61.56 -35.86 -0.84
N THR A 167 -61.91 -34.61 -0.52
CA THR A 167 -63.27 -34.20 -0.17
C THR A 167 -64.22 -34.44 -1.33
N SER A 168 -63.90 -33.96 -2.53
CA SER A 168 -64.74 -34.21 -3.72
C SER A 168 -64.90 -35.70 -4.03
N SER A 169 -63.86 -36.51 -3.84
CA SER A 169 -63.94 -37.97 -4.02
C SER A 169 -64.87 -38.62 -2.99
N THR A 170 -64.83 -38.12 -1.75
CA THR A 170 -65.74 -38.57 -0.67
C THR A 170 -67.19 -38.19 -0.98
N GLU A 171 -67.43 -36.97 -1.45
CA GLU A 171 -68.76 -36.51 -1.89
C GLU A 171 -69.28 -37.30 -3.10
N ILE A 172 -68.41 -37.63 -4.07
CA ILE A 172 -68.77 -38.48 -5.20
C ILE A 172 -69.18 -39.87 -4.70
N ALA A 173 -68.38 -40.49 -3.82
CA ALA A 173 -68.67 -41.81 -3.28
C ALA A 173 -70.01 -41.86 -2.53
N THR A 174 -70.27 -40.87 -1.67
CA THR A 174 -71.55 -40.78 -0.95
C THR A 174 -72.73 -40.53 -1.88
N THR A 175 -72.54 -39.70 -2.92
CA THR A 175 -73.57 -39.46 -3.94
C THR A 175 -73.86 -40.71 -4.77
N VAL A 176 -72.83 -41.47 -5.14
CA VAL A 176 -72.97 -42.75 -5.86
C VAL A 176 -73.72 -43.77 -5.01
N GLU A 177 -73.36 -43.91 -3.73
CA GLU A 177 -74.06 -44.81 -2.80
C GLU A 177 -75.54 -44.42 -2.67
N GLN A 178 -75.84 -43.12 -2.57
CA GLN A 178 -77.21 -42.63 -2.50
C GLN A 178 -78.00 -42.88 -3.80
N GLN A 179 -77.37 -42.70 -4.95
CA GLN A 179 -77.98 -43.01 -6.26
C GLN A 179 -78.25 -44.51 -6.39
N GLU A 180 -77.33 -45.37 -5.96
CA GLU A 180 -77.49 -46.82 -5.99
C GLU A 180 -78.66 -47.26 -5.09
N ARG A 181 -78.74 -46.74 -3.85
CA ARG A 181 -79.88 -46.99 -2.96
C ARG A 181 -81.21 -46.55 -3.58
N THR A 182 -81.24 -45.37 -4.20
CA THR A 182 -82.45 -44.84 -4.84
C THR A 182 -82.86 -45.68 -6.04
N ALA A 183 -81.90 -46.11 -6.87
CA ALA A 183 -82.14 -46.97 -8.02
C ALA A 183 -82.68 -48.35 -7.61
N ILE A 184 -82.14 -48.94 -6.53
CA ILE A 184 -82.65 -50.19 -5.95
C ILE A 184 -84.09 -50.01 -5.45
N GLN A 185 -84.38 -48.92 -4.73
CA GLN A 185 -85.74 -48.63 -4.25
C GLN A 185 -86.75 -48.44 -5.40
N GLN A 186 -86.36 -47.75 -6.47
CA GLN A 186 -87.21 -47.58 -7.65
C GLN A 186 -87.44 -48.89 -8.40
N SER A 187 -86.40 -49.73 -8.53
CA SER A 187 -86.50 -51.02 -9.20
C SER A 187 -87.36 -52.03 -8.43
N ALA A 188 -87.39 -51.95 -7.09
CA ALA A 188 -88.25 -52.80 -6.25
C ALA A 188 -89.73 -52.37 -6.24
N ALA A 189 -90.07 -51.20 -6.80
CA ALA A 189 -91.43 -50.64 -6.81
C ALA A 189 -92.20 -50.90 -8.12
N VAL A 190 -91.63 -51.68 -9.06
CA VAL A 190 -92.22 -52.07 -10.35
C VAL A 190 -92.51 -53.57 -10.35
#